data_AF-X1JGA5-F1
#
_entry.id   AF-X1JGA5-F1
#
_cell.length_a   1.000
_cell.length_b   1.000
_cell.length_c   1.000
_cell.angle_alpha   90.00
_cell.angle_beta   90.00
_cell.angle_gamma   90.00
#
_symmetry.space_group_name_H-M   'P 1'
#
loop_
_entity.id
_entity.type
_entity.pdbx_description
1 polymer ?
#
loop_
_entity_poly.entity_id
_entity_poly.type
_entity_poly.pdbx_seq_one_letter_code
_entity_poly.pdbx_strand_id
1 'polypeptide(L)'
;MMDIFDINRRYLEEMDKFIKKNYQTLRCSDVFDIYSQFRQSLKELRGTSSGFTGLSEFLIFRFLYHQLGGSFKIHDVTDELKEFLSESYDNLRIGPIPFKVGKRRIYPDISIYHSENLLSVIQIKVYLTRGTKEVDREMEILEELKTHYPKLQALLIIFEASTKGKIFRELEKLKNTKEWLNFLILKENKELLTKKLHQFLNLE
;
A
#
# COMPACT_ATOMS: atom_id res chain seq x y z
N MET A 1 31.21 9.26 15.53
CA MET A 1 30.52 8.03 15.98
C MET A 1 29.21 8.03 15.22
N MET A 2 28.97 7.04 14.36
CA MET A 2 27.74 6.98 13.55
C MET A 2 26.59 6.57 14.49
N ASP A 3 25.52 7.35 14.57
CA ASP A 3 24.38 7.05 15.43
C ASP A 3 23.66 5.81 14.87
N ILE A 4 23.13 4.94 15.74
CA ILE A 4 22.34 3.77 15.32
C ILE A 4 21.12 4.22 14.50
N PHE A 5 20.58 5.41 14.77
CA PHE A 5 19.52 6.01 13.97
C PHE A 5 19.95 6.28 12.50
N ASP A 6 21.24 6.53 12.25
CA ASP A 6 21.74 6.79 10.89
C ASP A 6 21.72 5.55 10.00
N ILE A 7 21.91 4.34 10.55
CA ILE A 7 21.99 3.11 9.74
C ILE A 7 20.63 2.78 9.12
N ASN A 8 19.58 2.74 9.94
CA ASN A 8 18.23 2.42 9.47
C ASN A 8 17.71 3.49 8.51
N ARG A 9 17.94 4.77 8.83
CA ARG A 9 17.58 5.88 7.95
C ARG A 9 18.29 5.75 6.60
N ARG A 10 19.60 5.55 6.59
CA ARG A 10 20.38 5.41 5.35
C ARG A 10 19.88 4.26 4.49
N TYR A 11 19.54 3.12 5.08
CA TYR A 11 18.97 1.99 4.34
C TYR A 11 17.65 2.38 3.63
N LEU A 12 16.73 3.03 4.34
CA LEU A 12 15.45 3.47 3.78
C LEU A 12 15.65 4.57 2.71
N GLU A 13 16.59 5.48 2.90
CA GLU A 13 16.93 6.52 1.92
C GLU A 13 17.53 5.94 0.63
N GLU A 14 18.42 4.96 0.73
CA GLU A 14 18.97 4.29 -0.46
C GLU A 14 17.90 3.50 -1.22
N MET A 15 17.00 2.84 -0.49
CA MET A 15 15.84 2.19 -1.10
C MET A 15 14.92 3.19 -1.79
N ASP A 16 14.67 4.33 -1.15
CA ASP A 16 13.86 5.39 -1.75
C ASP A 16 14.49 5.97 -3.01
N LYS A 17 15.81 6.24 -3.00
CA LYS A 17 16.55 6.68 -4.19
C LYS A 17 16.45 5.67 -5.32
N PHE A 18 16.56 4.38 -5.00
CA PHE A 18 16.37 3.31 -5.97
C PHE A 18 14.95 3.34 -6.56
N ILE A 19 13.91 3.44 -5.73
CA ILE A 19 12.52 3.52 -6.20
C ILE A 19 12.34 4.76 -7.07
N LYS A 20 12.76 5.95 -6.61
CA LYS A 20 12.68 7.21 -7.36
C LYS A 20 13.28 7.11 -8.77
N LYS A 21 14.41 6.41 -8.91
CA LYS A 21 15.08 6.23 -10.20
C LYS A 21 14.36 5.23 -11.13
N ASN A 22 13.62 4.28 -10.58
CA ASN A 22 13.13 3.11 -11.33
C ASN A 22 11.61 2.89 -11.27
N TYR A 23 10.84 3.70 -10.54
CA TYR A 23 9.41 3.43 -10.28
C TYR A 23 8.59 3.28 -11.56
N GLN A 24 8.93 4.00 -12.63
CA GLN A 24 8.26 3.92 -13.92
C GLN A 24 8.50 2.61 -14.69
N THR A 25 9.59 1.89 -14.39
CA THR A 25 9.99 0.67 -15.11
C THR A 25 9.78 -0.60 -14.30
N LEU A 26 9.65 -0.49 -12.98
CA LEU A 26 9.45 -1.64 -12.11
C LEU A 26 8.05 -2.25 -12.27
N ARG A 27 8.05 -3.56 -12.47
CA ARG A 27 6.85 -4.40 -12.53
C ARG A 27 6.38 -4.73 -11.12
N CYS A 28 5.14 -5.16 -11.01
CA CYS A 28 4.59 -5.68 -9.76
C CYS A 28 5.45 -6.83 -9.20
N SER A 29 5.92 -7.75 -10.04
CA SER A 29 6.80 -8.83 -9.62
C SER A 29 8.15 -8.33 -9.09
N ASP A 30 8.68 -7.23 -9.62
CA ASP A 30 9.98 -6.70 -9.19
C ASP A 30 9.86 -6.11 -7.77
N VAL A 31 8.73 -5.49 -7.44
CA VAL A 31 8.44 -4.99 -6.08
C VAL A 31 8.28 -6.14 -5.09
N PHE A 32 7.63 -7.22 -5.52
CA PHE A 32 7.61 -8.46 -4.73
C PHE A 32 9.02 -9.01 -4.51
N ASP A 33 9.87 -9.04 -5.54
CA ASP A 33 11.22 -9.58 -5.45
C ASP A 33 12.09 -8.77 -4.49
N ILE A 34 12.00 -7.43 -4.49
CA ILE A 34 12.68 -6.56 -3.52
C ILE A 34 12.29 -6.95 -2.08
N TYR A 35 11.00 -7.08 -1.81
CA TYR A 35 10.49 -7.48 -0.51
C TYR A 35 10.94 -8.90 -0.12
N SER A 36 10.86 -9.85 -1.04
CA SER A 36 11.23 -11.25 -0.84
C SER A 36 12.72 -11.39 -0.53
N GLN A 37 13.59 -10.72 -1.30
CA GLN A 37 15.03 -10.70 -1.08
C GLN A 37 15.37 -10.12 0.30
N PHE A 38 14.74 -9.01 0.69
CA PHE A 38 14.93 -8.46 2.03
C PHE A 38 14.56 -9.45 3.13
N ARG A 39 13.39 -10.10 3.03
CA ARG A 39 12.99 -11.13 4.01
C ARG A 39 13.96 -12.30 4.03
N GLN A 40 14.50 -12.68 2.88
CA GLN A 40 15.48 -13.74 2.78
C GLN A 40 16.79 -13.37 3.47
N SER A 41 17.32 -12.17 3.22
CA SER A 41 18.50 -11.65 3.93
C SER A 41 18.28 -11.59 5.44
N LEU A 42 17.09 -11.18 5.92
CA LEU A 42 16.76 -11.24 7.35
C LEU A 42 16.80 -12.68 7.90
N LYS A 43 16.25 -13.65 7.16
CA LYS A 43 16.31 -15.06 7.57
C LYS A 43 17.74 -15.58 7.62
N GLU A 44 18.59 -15.18 6.66
CA GLU A 44 20.01 -15.58 6.63
C GLU A 44 20.80 -14.99 7.80
N LEU A 45 20.54 -13.72 8.15
CA LEU A 45 21.27 -13.03 9.22
C LEU A 45 20.75 -13.32 10.63
N ARG A 46 19.43 -13.53 10.79
CA ARG A 46 18.76 -13.66 12.11
C ARG A 46 18.18 -15.06 12.35
N GLY A 47 18.09 -15.91 11.33
CA GLY A 47 17.38 -17.20 11.38
C GLY A 47 15.85 -17.07 11.19
N THR A 48 15.31 -15.85 11.23
CA THR A 48 13.88 -15.59 10.98
C THR A 48 13.64 -14.14 10.52
N SER A 49 12.59 -13.95 9.72
CA SER A 49 12.07 -12.62 9.35
C SER A 49 10.80 -12.25 10.13
N SER A 50 10.43 -13.02 11.16
CA SER A 50 9.30 -12.70 12.03
C SER A 50 9.58 -11.45 12.88
N GLY A 51 8.56 -10.61 13.08
CA GLY A 51 8.68 -9.37 13.86
C GLY A 51 9.29 -8.20 13.08
N PHE A 52 9.61 -8.37 11.80
CA PHE A 52 9.90 -7.24 10.90
C PHE A 52 8.67 -6.94 10.05
N THR A 53 8.15 -5.71 10.16
CA THR A 53 6.92 -5.24 9.50
C THR A 53 7.16 -3.88 8.84
N GLY A 54 6.20 -3.39 8.06
CA GLY A 54 6.23 -2.04 7.49
C GLY A 54 7.00 -1.88 6.18
N LEU A 55 7.83 -2.85 5.78
CA LEU A 55 8.55 -2.76 4.49
C LEU A 55 7.59 -2.80 3.30
N SER A 56 6.57 -3.66 3.32
CA SER A 56 5.58 -3.74 2.25
C SER A 56 4.84 -2.42 2.06
N GLU A 57 4.43 -1.82 3.17
CA GLU A 57 3.73 -0.55 3.26
C GLU A 57 4.63 0.59 2.79
N PHE A 58 5.88 0.61 3.24
CA PHE A 58 6.91 1.55 2.78
C PHE A 58 7.09 1.47 1.27
N LEU A 59 7.29 0.27 0.71
CA LEU A 59 7.50 0.08 -0.73
C LEU A 59 6.32 0.68 -1.52
N ILE A 60 5.10 0.24 -1.24
CA ILE A 60 3.91 0.74 -1.96
C ILE A 60 3.74 2.25 -1.77
N PHE A 61 3.92 2.75 -0.54
CA PHE A 61 3.81 4.17 -0.25
C PHE A 61 4.83 5.00 -1.05
N ARG A 62 6.09 4.57 -1.16
CA ARG A 62 7.11 5.29 -1.92
C ARG A 62 6.87 5.25 -3.43
N PHE A 63 6.34 4.14 -3.96
CA PHE A 63 5.89 4.10 -5.36
C PHE A 63 4.77 5.11 -5.63
N LEU A 64 3.76 5.15 -4.76
CA LEU A 64 2.68 6.12 -4.84
C LEU A 64 3.21 7.56 -4.71
N TYR A 65 4.09 7.81 -3.75
CA TYR A 65 4.72 9.10 -3.51
C TYR A 65 5.42 9.65 -4.75
N HIS A 66 6.29 8.86 -5.40
CA HIS A 66 6.99 9.31 -6.61
C HIS A 66 6.08 9.41 -7.83
N GLN A 67 5.08 8.54 -7.93
CA GLN A 67 4.07 8.64 -8.97
C GLN A 67 3.26 9.95 -8.88
N LEU A 68 3.02 10.43 -7.66
CA LEU A 68 2.30 11.67 -7.38
C LEU A 68 3.23 12.90 -7.31
N GLY A 69 4.32 12.89 -8.08
CA GLY A 69 5.25 14.02 -8.25
C GLY A 69 6.46 14.01 -7.32
N GLY A 70 6.43 13.21 -6.24
CA GLY A 70 7.57 13.05 -5.35
C GLY A 70 7.92 14.27 -4.48
N SER A 71 7.04 15.28 -4.45
CA SER A 71 7.20 16.49 -3.63
C SER A 71 5.97 16.68 -2.75
N PHE A 72 6.17 16.61 -1.43
CA PHE A 72 5.11 16.68 -0.44
C PHE A 72 5.55 17.46 0.79
N LYS A 73 4.64 18.27 1.32
CA LYS A 73 4.75 18.82 2.66
C LYS A 73 4.27 17.79 3.66
N ILE A 74 5.05 17.59 4.72
CA ILE A 74 4.75 16.64 5.78
C ILE A 74 4.01 17.39 6.89
N HIS A 75 2.88 16.84 7.33
CA HIS A 75 2.12 17.34 8.45
C HIS A 75 1.93 16.22 9.48
N ASP A 76 2.21 16.51 10.75
CA ASP A 76 2.06 15.55 11.83
C ASP A 76 0.58 15.46 12.23
N VAL A 77 0.01 14.26 12.10
CA VAL A 77 -1.37 13.96 12.53
C VAL A 77 -1.37 13.53 14.01
N THR A 78 -0.38 12.73 14.38
CA THR A 78 -0.01 12.37 15.76
C THR A 78 1.51 12.21 15.84
N ASP A 79 2.05 11.92 17.02
CA ASP A 79 3.49 11.64 17.19
C ASP A 79 3.98 10.44 16.36
N GLU A 80 3.06 9.56 15.94
CA GLU A 80 3.35 8.34 15.18
C GLU A 80 2.85 8.38 13.73
N LEU A 81 1.98 9.35 13.40
CA LEU A 81 1.30 9.39 12.11
C LEU A 81 1.56 10.72 11.41
N LYS A 82 1.98 10.61 10.16
CA LYS A 82 2.21 11.75 9.28
C LYS A 82 1.27 11.65 8.08
N GLU A 83 0.76 12.78 7.65
CA GLU A 83 0.14 12.93 6.34
C GLU A 83 1.07 13.73 5.42
N PHE A 84 0.93 13.48 4.12
CA PHE A 84 1.76 14.05 3.08
C PHE A 84 0.85 14.81 2.12
N LEU A 85 0.99 16.13 2.08
CA LEU A 85 0.24 17.03 1.21
C LEU A 85 1.05 17.28 -0.06
N SER A 86 0.50 16.92 -1.22
CA SER A 86 1.20 17.04 -2.50
C SER A 86 1.47 18.51 -2.82
N GLU A 87 2.66 18.79 -3.33
CA GLU A 87 3.00 20.10 -3.90
C GLU A 87 2.75 20.13 -5.42
N SER A 88 2.59 18.97 -6.05
CA SER A 88 2.35 18.83 -7.50
C SER A 88 0.87 18.76 -7.85
N TYR A 89 0.04 18.29 -6.93
CA TYR A 89 -1.40 18.13 -7.12
C TYR A 89 -2.14 18.97 -6.08
N ASP A 90 -3.02 19.86 -6.55
CA ASP A 90 -3.76 20.74 -5.67
C ASP A 90 -4.60 19.93 -4.67
N ASN A 91 -4.49 20.27 -3.38
CA ASN A 91 -5.25 19.67 -2.29
C ASN A 91 -5.20 18.12 -2.19
N LEU A 92 -4.20 17.46 -2.79
CA LEU A 92 -4.05 16.01 -2.69
C LEU A 92 -3.30 15.65 -1.40
N ARG A 93 -3.83 14.68 -0.63
CA ARG A 93 -3.21 14.22 0.63
C ARG A 93 -3.12 12.71 0.64
N ILE A 94 -1.99 12.16 1.09
CA ILE A 94 -1.79 10.72 1.27
C ILE A 94 -1.22 10.39 2.65
N GLY A 95 -1.58 9.23 3.19
CA GLY A 95 -1.00 8.70 4.43
C GLY A 95 -1.91 7.72 5.16
N PRO A 96 -1.44 7.09 6.25
CA PRO A 96 -2.23 6.20 7.11
C PRO A 96 -3.19 7.00 8.01
N ILE A 97 -4.06 7.82 7.40
CA ILE A 97 -4.97 8.72 8.09
C ILE A 97 -6.12 7.89 8.68
N PRO A 98 -6.36 7.95 10.01
CA PRO A 98 -7.39 7.13 10.63
C PRO A 98 -8.78 7.75 10.50
N PHE A 99 -9.77 6.88 10.32
CA PHE A 99 -11.19 7.25 10.19
C PHE A 99 -11.93 6.87 11.45
N LYS A 100 -12.88 7.71 11.86
CA LYS A 100 -13.89 7.32 12.82
C LYS A 100 -15.15 6.92 12.06
N VAL A 101 -15.53 5.66 12.17
CA VAL A 101 -16.77 5.13 11.61
C VAL A 101 -17.65 4.64 12.76
N GLY A 102 -18.74 5.38 13.02
CA GLY A 102 -19.52 5.22 14.25
C GLY A 102 -18.65 5.32 15.51
N LYS A 103 -18.52 4.20 16.24
CA LYS A 103 -17.67 4.09 17.45
C LYS A 103 -16.29 3.50 17.19
N ARG A 104 -16.03 2.99 16.00
CA ARG A 104 -14.79 2.31 15.64
C ARG A 104 -13.81 3.27 14.99
N ARG A 105 -12.52 3.08 15.26
CA ARG A 105 -11.45 3.74 14.51
C ARG A 105 -10.86 2.74 13.51
N ILE A 106 -10.83 3.12 12.24
CA ILE A 106 -10.31 2.31 11.14
C ILE A 106 -9.00 2.96 10.67
N TYR A 107 -7.99 2.13 10.44
CA TYR A 107 -6.66 2.55 10.01
C TYR A 107 -6.32 1.83 8.70
N PRO A 108 -6.62 2.43 7.54
CA PRO A 108 -6.12 1.94 6.28
C PRO A 108 -4.61 2.13 6.18
N ASP A 109 -3.94 1.21 5.48
CA ASP A 109 -2.49 1.29 5.29
C ASP A 109 -2.11 2.57 4.53
N ILE A 110 -2.89 2.94 3.51
CA ILE A 110 -2.79 4.23 2.83
C ILE A 110 -4.19 4.76 2.53
N SER A 111 -4.42 6.03 2.85
CA SER A 111 -5.60 6.79 2.47
C SER A 111 -5.21 7.91 1.52
N ILE A 112 -6.09 8.23 0.57
CA ILE A 112 -5.85 9.23 -0.47
C ILE A 112 -7.05 10.16 -0.52
N TYR A 113 -6.78 11.43 -0.29
CA TYR A 113 -7.78 12.50 -0.29
C TYR A 113 -7.49 13.49 -1.40
N HIS A 114 -8.57 14.09 -1.90
CA HIS A 114 -8.51 15.31 -2.68
C HIS A 114 -9.44 16.33 -2.03
N SER A 115 -8.86 17.42 -1.55
CA SER A 115 -9.50 18.33 -0.59
C SER A 115 -9.97 17.54 0.64
N GLU A 116 -11.24 17.70 1.06
CA GLU A 116 -11.84 16.97 2.18
C GLU A 116 -12.50 15.64 1.79
N ASN A 117 -12.42 15.25 0.51
CA ASN A 117 -13.06 14.02 0.05
C ASN A 117 -12.06 12.85 0.06
N LEU A 118 -12.40 11.79 0.79
CA LEU A 118 -11.71 10.50 0.68
C LEU A 118 -11.99 9.92 -0.70
N LEU A 119 -10.96 9.88 -1.55
CA LEU A 119 -11.05 9.31 -2.89
C LEU A 119 -10.82 7.81 -2.86
N SER A 120 -9.77 7.39 -2.15
CA SER A 120 -9.30 6.02 -2.25
C SER A 120 -8.63 5.54 -0.97
N VAL A 121 -8.70 4.23 -0.74
CA VAL A 121 -7.91 3.53 0.26
C VAL A 121 -7.15 2.38 -0.36
N ILE A 122 -5.95 2.13 0.13
CA ILE A 122 -5.12 0.98 -0.23
C ILE A 122 -4.88 0.16 1.03
N GLN A 123 -5.21 -1.13 0.94
CA GLN A 123 -4.88 -2.15 1.93
C GLN A 123 -3.76 -3.02 1.38
N ILE A 124 -2.75 -3.31 2.19
CA ILE A 124 -1.52 -4.00 1.80
C ILE A 124 -1.37 -5.23 2.67
N LYS A 125 -1.43 -6.41 2.06
CA LYS A 125 -1.23 -7.69 2.75
C LYS A 125 -0.06 -8.42 2.16
N VAL A 126 0.88 -8.84 3.00
CA VAL A 126 2.00 -9.64 2.52
C VAL A 126 1.53 -11.04 2.14
N TYR A 127 0.81 -11.67 3.06
CA TYR A 127 0.30 -13.03 2.96
C TYR A 127 -1.15 -13.02 3.39
N LEU A 128 -1.97 -13.89 2.79
CA LEU A 128 -3.32 -14.18 3.25
C LEU A 128 -3.30 -15.45 4.11
N THR A 129 -2.68 -15.33 5.29
CA THR A 129 -2.39 -16.46 6.19
C THR A 129 -3.64 -17.20 6.66
N ARG A 130 -4.78 -16.52 6.77
CA ARG A 130 -6.07 -17.13 7.14
C ARG A 130 -6.95 -17.48 5.93
N GLY A 131 -6.38 -17.43 4.73
CA GLY A 131 -7.08 -17.72 3.48
C GLY A 131 -8.23 -16.75 3.24
N THR A 132 -9.40 -17.27 2.86
CA THR A 132 -10.57 -16.44 2.54
C THR A 132 -11.09 -15.65 3.74
N LYS A 133 -10.90 -16.13 4.99
CA LYS A 133 -11.32 -15.39 6.18
C LYS A 133 -10.62 -14.04 6.34
N GLU A 134 -9.39 -13.93 5.84
CA GLU A 134 -8.67 -12.66 5.85
C GLU A 134 -9.24 -11.70 4.81
N VAL A 135 -9.59 -12.21 3.63
CA VAL A 135 -10.31 -11.45 2.60
C VAL A 135 -11.65 -10.95 3.14
N ASP A 136 -12.43 -11.81 3.80
CA ASP A 136 -13.73 -11.45 4.39
C ASP A 136 -13.58 -10.29 5.40
N ARG A 137 -12.57 -10.36 6.27
CA ARG A 137 -12.29 -9.32 7.27
C ARG A 137 -11.91 -7.98 6.62
N GLU A 138 -11.07 -8.00 5.59
CA GLU A 138 -10.73 -6.78 4.86
C GLU A 138 -11.96 -6.20 4.16
N MET A 139 -12.80 -7.06 3.58
CA MET A 139 -14.04 -6.63 2.94
C MET A 139 -15.02 -5.99 3.93
N GLU A 140 -15.18 -6.53 5.13
CA GLU A 140 -16.01 -5.90 6.17
C GLU A 140 -15.58 -4.46 6.45
N ILE A 141 -14.27 -4.22 6.58
CA ILE A 141 -13.71 -2.88 6.82
C ILE A 141 -13.97 -1.97 5.61
N LEU A 142 -13.74 -2.47 4.40
CA LEU A 142 -13.90 -1.68 3.18
C LEU A 142 -15.37 -1.35 2.89
N GLU A 143 -16.31 -2.26 3.16
CA GLU A 143 -17.76 -2.02 3.04
C GLU A 143 -18.25 -0.99 4.07
N GLU A 144 -17.74 -1.07 5.30
CA GLU A 144 -18.02 -0.09 6.36
C GLU A 144 -17.58 1.31 5.91
N LEU A 145 -16.39 1.44 5.32
CA LEU A 145 -15.91 2.69 4.72
C LEU A 145 -16.75 3.11 3.51
N LYS A 146 -17.06 2.20 2.59
CA LYS A 146 -17.85 2.50 1.38
C LYS A 146 -19.23 3.06 1.71
N THR A 147 -19.85 2.56 2.78
CA THR A 147 -21.14 3.04 3.28
C THR A 147 -21.06 4.52 3.70
N HIS A 148 -19.96 4.94 4.32
CA HIS A 148 -19.75 6.32 4.78
C HIS A 148 -19.18 7.23 3.69
N TYR A 149 -18.48 6.67 2.71
CA TYR A 149 -17.85 7.36 1.60
C TYR A 149 -18.32 6.75 0.28
N PRO A 150 -19.51 7.13 -0.24
CA PRO A 150 -20.11 6.47 -1.40
C PRO A 150 -19.27 6.53 -2.68
N LYS A 151 -18.36 7.51 -2.80
CA LYS A 151 -17.44 7.65 -3.95
C LYS A 151 -16.11 6.90 -3.79
N LEU A 152 -15.88 6.26 -2.64
CA LEU A 152 -14.63 5.57 -2.33
C LEU A 152 -14.31 4.49 -3.37
N GLN A 153 -13.06 4.48 -3.80
CA GLN A 153 -12.41 3.36 -4.48
C GLN A 153 -11.47 2.64 -3.50
N ALA A 154 -11.36 1.32 -3.59
CA ALA A 154 -10.48 0.52 -2.75
C ALA A 154 -9.54 -0.33 -3.59
N LEU A 155 -8.28 -0.43 -3.16
CA LEU A 155 -7.29 -1.33 -3.74
C LEU A 155 -6.72 -2.26 -2.67
N LEU A 156 -6.89 -3.56 -2.85
CA LEU A 156 -6.22 -4.57 -2.04
C LEU A 156 -4.96 -5.06 -2.75
N ILE A 157 -3.78 -4.67 -2.27
CA ILE A 157 -2.49 -5.14 -2.76
C ILE A 157 -2.05 -6.35 -1.95
N ILE A 158 -1.71 -7.43 -2.64
CA ILE A 158 -1.29 -8.69 -2.02
C ILE A 158 0.09 -9.06 -2.58
N PHE A 159 1.12 -9.10 -1.72
CA PHE A 159 2.47 -9.43 -2.19
C PHE A 159 2.53 -10.88 -2.67
N GLU A 160 2.06 -11.81 -1.84
CA GLU A 160 2.20 -13.24 -2.05
C GLU A 160 0.85 -13.96 -1.96
N ALA A 161 0.28 -14.24 -3.14
CA ALA A 161 -0.86 -15.12 -3.30
C ALA A 161 -0.75 -15.90 -4.62
N SER A 162 -1.35 -17.09 -4.67
CA SER A 162 -1.47 -17.86 -5.91
C SER A 162 -2.53 -17.23 -6.81
N THR A 163 -2.20 -17.07 -8.09
CA THR A 163 -3.11 -16.59 -9.16
C THR A 163 -4.09 -17.66 -9.67
N LYS A 164 -4.09 -18.87 -9.08
CA LYS A 164 -4.94 -20.01 -9.50
C LYS A 164 -5.71 -20.64 -8.34
N GLY A 165 -5.60 -20.07 -7.14
CA GLY A 165 -6.14 -20.66 -5.91
C GLY A 165 -7.59 -20.28 -5.59
N LYS A 166 -8.13 -20.86 -4.51
CA LYS A 166 -9.45 -20.47 -3.94
C LYS A 166 -9.51 -18.97 -3.62
N ILE A 167 -8.44 -18.44 -3.03
CA ILE A 167 -8.33 -17.02 -2.67
C ILE A 167 -8.46 -16.12 -3.89
N PHE A 168 -7.71 -16.41 -4.96
CA PHE A 168 -7.80 -15.64 -6.20
C PHE A 168 -9.21 -15.66 -6.80
N ARG A 169 -9.85 -16.83 -6.83
CA ARG A 169 -11.25 -16.95 -7.30
C ARG A 169 -12.23 -16.12 -6.47
N GLU A 170 -12.02 -16.05 -5.15
CA GLU A 170 -12.85 -15.20 -4.27
C GLU A 170 -12.62 -13.71 -4.57
N LEU A 171 -11.37 -13.30 -4.74
CA LEU A 171 -11.02 -11.92 -5.09
C LEU A 171 -11.61 -11.50 -6.44
N GLU A 172 -11.52 -12.38 -7.46
CA GLU A 172 -12.14 -12.16 -8.77
C GLU A 172 -13.67 -12.03 -8.67
N LYS A 173 -14.31 -12.90 -7.88
CA LYS A 173 -15.76 -12.82 -7.63
C LYS A 173 -16.14 -11.48 -6.97
N LEU A 174 -15.37 -11.04 -5.97
CA LEU A 174 -15.59 -9.77 -5.30
C LEU A 174 -15.43 -8.59 -6.26
N LYS A 175 -14.35 -8.57 -7.06
CA LYS A 175 -14.11 -7.54 -8.08
C LYS A 175 -15.26 -7.46 -9.09
N ASN A 176 -15.76 -8.60 -9.56
CA ASN A 176 -16.86 -8.65 -10.53
C ASN A 176 -18.22 -8.22 -9.95
N THR A 177 -18.35 -8.18 -8.62
CA THR A 177 -19.60 -7.78 -7.94
C THR A 177 -19.51 -6.39 -7.30
N LYS A 178 -18.30 -5.81 -7.24
CA LYS A 178 -18.02 -4.54 -6.55
C LYS A 178 -17.14 -3.68 -7.43
N GLU A 179 -17.75 -2.85 -8.25
CA GLU A 179 -17.06 -1.96 -9.21
C GLU A 179 -16.05 -1.00 -8.53
N TRP A 180 -16.27 -0.68 -7.26
CA TRP A 180 -15.41 0.20 -6.47
C TRP A 180 -14.18 -0.51 -5.87
N LEU A 181 -14.09 -1.84 -5.99
CA LEU A 181 -13.03 -2.65 -5.43
C LEU A 181 -12.12 -3.18 -6.54
N ASN A 182 -10.83 -2.91 -6.37
CA ASN A 182 -9.77 -3.53 -7.15
C ASN A 182 -8.85 -4.35 -6.25
N PHE A 183 -8.12 -5.28 -6.85
CA PHE A 183 -7.03 -5.97 -6.18
C PHE A 183 -5.84 -6.16 -7.12
N LEU A 184 -4.66 -6.30 -6.52
CA LEU A 184 -3.41 -6.45 -7.23
C LEU A 184 -2.51 -7.46 -6.53
N ILE A 185 -2.26 -8.60 -7.17
CA ILE A 185 -1.28 -9.60 -6.69
C ILE A 185 0.08 -9.30 -7.31
N LEU A 186 1.16 -9.28 -6.52
CA LEU A 186 2.49 -8.88 -7.00
C LEU A 186 3.36 -10.04 -7.52
N LYS A 187 3.47 -11.16 -6.79
CA LYS A 187 4.45 -12.26 -6.99
C LYS A 187 4.67 -12.76 -8.42
N GLU A 188 3.65 -12.72 -9.28
CA GLU A 188 3.73 -13.22 -10.66
C GLU A 188 3.31 -12.18 -11.70
N ASN A 189 2.99 -10.96 -11.27
CA ASN A 189 2.40 -9.95 -12.14
C ASN A 189 3.46 -9.16 -12.88
N LYS A 190 3.44 -9.26 -14.22
CA LYS A 190 4.43 -8.65 -15.12
C LYS A 190 4.07 -7.24 -15.58
N GLU A 191 2.94 -6.70 -15.14
CA GLU A 191 2.56 -5.33 -15.44
C GLU A 191 3.32 -4.32 -14.56
N LEU A 192 3.52 -3.12 -15.10
CA LEU A 192 4.12 -2.00 -14.37
C LEU A 192 3.24 -1.62 -13.18
N LEU A 193 3.85 -1.50 -11.99
CA LEU A 193 3.09 -1.12 -10.79
C LEU A 193 2.49 0.28 -10.96
N THR A 194 3.27 1.21 -11.50
CA THR A 194 2.82 2.59 -11.75
C THR A 194 1.63 2.68 -12.69
N LYS A 195 1.60 1.84 -13.74
CA LYS A 195 0.44 1.75 -14.64
C LYS A 195 -0.82 1.32 -13.86
N LYS A 196 -0.70 0.30 -12.99
CA LYS A 196 -1.82 -0.18 -12.18
C LYS A 196 -2.29 0.84 -11.16
N LEU A 197 -1.37 1.48 -10.46
CA LEU A 197 -1.69 2.56 -9.52
C LEU A 197 -2.34 3.74 -10.24
N HIS A 198 -1.84 4.13 -11.42
CA HIS A 198 -2.43 5.23 -12.20
C HIS A 198 -3.87 4.91 -12.63
N GLN A 199 -4.09 3.71 -13.18
CA GLN A 199 -5.44 3.24 -13.54
C GLN A 199 -6.39 3.21 -12.35
N PHE A 200 -5.90 2.85 -11.17
CA PHE A 200 -6.70 2.83 -9.94
C PHE A 200 -7.08 4.23 -9.46
N LEU A 201 -6.12 5.17 -9.46
CA LEU A 201 -6.33 6.50 -8.89
C LEU A 201 -7.23 7.39 -9.74
N ASN A 202 -7.24 7.17 -11.06
CA ASN A 202 -8.01 7.97 -12.02
C ASN A 202 -7.86 9.48 -11.80
N LEU A 203 -6.64 9.92 -11.49
CA LEU A 203 -6.29 11.34 -11.36
C LEU A 203 -5.92 11.84 -12.76
N GLU A 204 -6.80 12.65 -13.33
CA GLU A 204 -6.58 13.41 -14.59
C GLU A 204 -5.73 14.66 -14.34
#